data_AF-A0A9P6C1B8-F1
#
_entry.id   AF-A0A9P6C1B8-F1
#
_cell.length_a   1.000
_cell.length_b   1.000
_cell.length_c   1.000
_cell.angle_alpha   90.00
_cell.angle_beta   90.00
_cell.angle_gamma   90.00
#
_symmetry.space_group_name_H-M   'P 1'
#
loop_
_entity.id
_entity.type
_entity.pdbx_description
1 polymer ?
#
loop_
_entity_poly.entity_id
_entity_poly.type
_entity_poly.pdbx_seq_one_letter_code
_entity_poly.pdbx_strand_id
1 'polypeptide(L)'
;MRVKYSKYGDRLFLVDTPGFDNSHKSDMEVLTMIGEWLKKTYEKDVRLSGLIYLHRITDNHISGLSTRYPRVLGEICGDIAMKQVVLVSVMWQKVKPDVGITREGGLRNGPWKILLDKGSRIDRLGNAEPREAWRIIE
;
A
#
# COMPACT_ATOMS: atom_id res chain seq x y z
N MET A 1 -13.45 5.84 -5.72
CA MET A 1 -14.57 4.93 -5.99
C MET A 1 -15.32 4.61 -4.71
N ARG A 2 -16.64 4.81 -4.67
CA ARG A 2 -17.49 4.36 -3.55
C ARG A 2 -17.78 2.87 -3.72
N VAL A 3 -17.64 2.08 -2.66
CA VAL A 3 -17.84 0.63 -2.70
C VAL A 3 -18.83 0.20 -1.62
N LYS A 4 -19.69 -0.78 -1.94
CA LYS A 4 -20.60 -1.39 -0.98
C LYS A 4 -19.94 -2.60 -0.32
N TYR A 5 -19.85 -2.60 1.01
CA TYR A 5 -19.34 -3.73 1.80
C TYR A 5 -20.26 -4.00 2.99
N SER A 6 -20.51 -5.27 3.32
CA SER A 6 -21.48 -5.67 4.36
C SER A 6 -21.24 -4.99 5.72
N LYS A 7 -19.97 -4.82 6.11
CA LYS A 7 -19.57 -4.17 7.37
C LYS A 7 -19.71 -2.65 7.35
N TYR A 8 -19.51 -2.00 6.20
CA TYR A 8 -19.39 -0.54 6.10
C TYR A 8 -20.54 0.13 5.32
N GLY A 9 -21.47 -0.65 4.76
CA GLY A 9 -22.53 -0.15 3.88
C GLY A 9 -21.92 0.46 2.63
N ASP A 10 -22.36 1.66 2.26
CA ASP A 10 -21.82 2.46 1.16
C ASP A 10 -20.83 3.55 1.61
N ARG A 11 -20.32 3.47 2.85
CA ARG A 11 -19.40 4.46 3.44
C ARG A 11 -17.92 4.17 3.21
N LEU A 12 -17.60 3.20 2.35
CA LEU A 12 -16.22 2.88 1.97
C LEU A 12 -15.86 3.58 0.66
N PHE A 13 -14.79 4.36 0.70
CA PHE A 13 -14.21 5.03 -0.46
C PHE A 13 -12.79 4.53 -0.69
N LEU A 14 -12.55 3.91 -1.84
CA LEU A 14 -11.22 3.53 -2.30
C LEU A 14 -10.70 4.58 -3.26
N VAL A 15 -9.49 5.08 -3.01
CA VAL A 15 -8.85 6.09 -3.83
C VAL A 15 -7.64 5.43 -4.47
N ASP A 16 -7.72 5.27 -5.79
CA ASP A 16 -6.60 4.76 -6.57
C ASP A 16 -5.67 5.92 -6.93
N THR A 17 -4.37 5.69 -6.80
CA THR A 17 -3.33 6.69 -7.03
C THR A 17 -2.45 6.22 -8.19
N PRO A 18 -1.90 7.14 -9.00
CA PRO A 18 -0.84 6.76 -9.94
C PRO A 18 0.24 5.94 -9.22
N GLY A 19 0.70 4.88 -9.87
CA GLY A 19 1.80 4.07 -9.33
C GLY A 19 3.09 4.87 -9.26
N PHE A 20 3.88 4.62 -8.21
CA PHE A 20 5.30 4.95 -8.21
C PHE A 20 6.00 4.10 -9.29
N ASP A 21 7.09 4.59 -9.88
CA ASP A 21 7.73 4.00 -11.08
C ASP A 21 6.90 4.17 -12.38
N ASN A 22 6.14 5.26 -12.48
CA ASN A 22 5.44 5.63 -13.71
C ASN A 22 6.40 6.34 -14.68
N SER A 23 6.56 5.82 -15.90
CA SER A 23 7.38 6.46 -16.94
C SER A 23 6.93 7.87 -17.33
N HIS A 24 5.72 8.29 -16.96
CA HIS A 24 5.14 9.59 -17.28
C HIS A 24 5.13 10.59 -16.12
N LYS A 25 5.42 10.15 -14.88
CA LYS A 25 5.40 11.02 -13.69
C LYS A 25 6.51 10.59 -12.74
N SER A 26 7.32 11.56 -12.29
CA SER A 26 8.27 11.33 -11.23
C SER A 26 7.55 10.97 -9.93
N ASP A 27 8.22 10.19 -9.08
CA ASP A 27 7.64 9.79 -7.81
C ASP A 27 7.34 10.98 -6.88
N MET A 28 8.09 12.09 -7.01
CA MET A 28 7.81 13.35 -6.29
C MET A 28 6.52 14.01 -6.74
N GLU A 29 6.18 13.94 -8.03
CA GLU A 29 4.89 14.42 -8.52
C GLU A 29 3.75 13.58 -7.96
N VAL A 30 3.90 12.25 -7.93
CA VAL A 30 2.91 11.35 -7.32
C VAL A 30 2.72 11.66 -5.83
N LEU A 31 3.80 11.86 -5.08
CA LEU A 31 3.73 12.26 -3.67
C LEU A 31 3.02 13.60 -3.47
N THR A 32 3.33 14.58 -4.32
CA THR A 32 2.69 15.90 -4.28
C THR A 32 1.18 15.77 -4.53
N MET A 33 0.78 14.98 -5.52
CA MET A 33 -0.65 14.71 -5.81
C MET A 33 -1.36 14.06 -4.61
N ILE A 34 -0.73 13.08 -3.95
CA ILE A 34 -1.29 12.44 -2.76
C ILE A 34 -1.42 13.45 -1.61
N GLY A 35 -0.38 14.24 -1.35
CA GLY A 35 -0.38 15.25 -0.28
C GLY A 35 -1.43 16.33 -0.49
N GLU A 36 -1.56 16.87 -1.70
CA GLU A 36 -2.59 17.85 -2.05
C GLU A 36 -4.01 17.28 -1.92
N TRP A 37 -4.20 16.02 -2.33
CA TRP A 37 -5.48 15.34 -2.19
C TRP A 37 -5.85 15.14 -0.71
N LEU A 38 -4.89 14.70 0.12
CA LEU A 38 -5.10 14.54 1.57
C LEU A 38 -5.44 15.87 2.23
N LYS A 39 -4.71 16.95 1.90
CA LYS A 39 -4.98 18.29 2.42
C LYS A 39 -6.42 18.73 2.14
N LYS A 40 -6.85 18.64 0.87
CA LYS A 40 -8.23 19.01 0.46
C LYS A 40 -9.31 18.17 1.13
N THR A 41 -8.99 16.91 1.46
CA THR A 41 -9.91 15.96 2.06
C THR A 41 -10.05 16.24 3.56
N TYR A 42 -8.94 16.52 4.26
CA TYR A 42 -8.96 16.93 5.66
C TYR A 42 -9.62 18.29 5.89
N GLU A 43 -9.47 19.25 4.96
CA GLU A 43 -10.20 20.53 5.00
C GLU A 43 -11.73 20.36 4.96
N LYS A 44 -12.21 19.21 4.48
CA LYS A 44 -13.62 18.83 4.42
C LYS A 44 -14.05 17.86 5.53
N ASP A 45 -13.22 17.70 6.57
CA ASP A 45 -13.38 16.76 7.69
C ASP A 45 -13.54 15.28 7.26
N VAL A 46 -13.01 14.93 6.09
CA VAL A 46 -12.89 13.54 5.66
C VAL A 46 -11.48 13.06 6.02
N ARG A 47 -11.40 11.98 6.80
CA ARG A 47 -10.11 11.47 7.30
C ARG A 47 -9.69 10.18 6.61
N LEU A 48 -8.39 10.06 6.35
CA LEU A 48 -7.81 8.80 5.88
C LEU A 48 -7.97 7.73 6.96
N SER A 49 -8.65 6.64 6.65
CA SER A 49 -8.86 5.53 7.59
C SER A 49 -7.77 4.46 7.49
N GLY A 50 -7.07 4.37 6.37
CA GLY A 50 -5.97 3.44 6.17
C GLY A 50 -5.33 3.55 4.79
N LEU A 51 -4.22 2.85 4.61
CA LEU A 51 -3.40 2.87 3.41
C LEU A 51 -3.08 1.45 2.99
N ILE A 52 -3.26 1.14 1.71
CA ILE A 52 -2.89 -0.14 1.11
C ILE A 52 -1.76 0.12 0.11
N TYR A 53 -0.59 -0.44 0.37
CA TYR A 53 0.55 -0.35 -0.53
C TYR A 53 0.73 -1.68 -1.27
N LEU A 54 0.58 -1.66 -2.60
CA LEU A 54 0.72 -2.85 -3.44
C LEU A 54 2.14 -2.96 -3.98
N HIS A 55 2.74 -4.14 -3.87
CA HIS A 55 4.06 -4.44 -4.41
C HIS A 55 4.06 -5.75 -5.18
N ARG A 56 4.57 -5.76 -6.41
CA ARG A 56 4.65 -7.01 -7.20
C ARG A 56 5.78 -7.87 -6.68
N ILE A 57 5.50 -9.11 -6.32
CA ILE A 57 6.55 -10.05 -5.90
C ILE A 57 7.47 -10.47 -7.05
N THR A 58 7.07 -10.18 -8.29
CA THR A 58 7.89 -10.39 -9.49
C THR A 58 9.09 -9.46 -9.58
N ASP A 59 9.11 -8.36 -8.83
CA ASP A 59 10.13 -7.34 -8.98
C ASP A 59 11.41 -7.82 -8.26
N ASN A 60 12.45 -8.10 -9.05
CA ASN A 60 13.72 -8.67 -8.58
C ASN A 60 14.61 -7.65 -7.88
N HIS A 61 14.29 -6.37 -8.04
CA HIS A 61 15.04 -5.24 -7.49
C HIS A 61 14.10 -4.37 -6.67
N ILE A 62 14.40 -4.26 -5.39
CA ILE A 62 13.94 -3.13 -4.58
C ILE A 62 14.83 -1.98 -5.03
N SER A 63 14.37 -1.16 -6.00
CA SER A 63 15.07 0.07 -6.35
C SER A 63 15.18 0.94 -5.09
N GLY A 64 16.24 1.74 -4.93
CA GLY A 64 16.44 2.60 -3.75
C GLY A 64 15.31 3.61 -3.50
N LEU A 65 14.39 3.76 -4.46
CA LEU A 65 13.17 4.54 -4.38
C LEU A 65 12.00 3.74 -3.76
N SER A 66 11.87 2.43 -4.08
CA SER A 66 10.89 1.53 -3.44
C SER A 66 11.09 1.34 -1.92
N THR A 67 12.30 1.59 -1.41
CA THR A 67 12.60 1.70 0.03
C THR A 67 12.15 3.02 0.67
N ARG A 68 12.05 4.11 -0.11
CA ARG A 68 11.73 5.45 0.40
C ARG A 68 10.23 5.70 0.52
N TYR A 69 9.42 5.22 -0.42
CA TYR A 69 7.97 5.51 -0.44
C TYR A 69 7.18 5.01 0.76
N PRO A 70 7.41 3.79 1.25
CA PRO A 70 6.68 3.33 2.43
C PRO A 70 6.99 4.22 3.65
N ARG A 71 8.25 4.67 3.79
CA ARG A 71 8.67 5.64 4.82
C ARG A 71 8.02 7.01 4.66
N VAL A 72 8.01 7.57 3.44
CA VAL A 72 7.40 8.90 3.16
C VAL A 72 5.90 8.86 3.38
N LEU A 73 5.21 7.81 2.94
CA LEU A 73 3.77 7.62 3.21
C LEU A 73 3.52 7.50 4.73
N GLY A 74 4.45 6.85 5.43
CA GLY A 74 4.49 6.81 6.87
C GLY A 74 4.62 8.18 7.55
N GLU A 75 5.50 9.04 7.05
CA GLU A 75 5.66 10.42 7.54
C GLU A 75 4.40 11.27 7.28
N ILE A 76 3.73 11.07 6.14
CA ILE A 76 2.47 11.74 5.80
C ILE A 76 1.32 11.28 6.71
N CYS A 77 1.27 9.98 7.05
CA CYS A 77 0.20 9.44 7.89
C CYS A 77 0.47 9.65 9.40
N GLY A 78 1.74 9.82 9.79
CA GLY A 78 2.17 9.88 11.19
C GLY A 78 2.25 8.50 11.86
N ASP A 79 3.00 8.40 12.96
CA ASP A 79 3.31 7.11 13.60
C ASP A 79 2.06 6.35 14.10
N ILE A 80 1.02 7.06 14.52
CA ILE A 80 -0.24 6.44 14.98
C ILE A 80 -0.98 5.76 13.83
N ALA A 81 -0.89 6.32 12.61
CA ALA A 81 -1.58 5.80 11.45
C ALA A 81 -0.86 4.59 10.82
N MET A 82 0.35 4.25 11.26
CA MET A 82 1.09 3.08 10.75
C MET A 82 0.36 1.77 10.98
N LYS A 83 -0.43 1.67 12.06
CA LYS A 83 -1.32 0.53 12.34
C LYS A 83 -2.44 0.37 11.31
N GLN A 84 -2.72 1.43 10.54
CA GLN A 84 -3.71 1.46 9.47
C GLN A 84 -3.06 1.24 8.09
N VAL A 85 -1.76 0.95 8.02
CA VAL A 85 -1.05 0.65 6.78
C VAL A 85 -0.96 -0.86 6.57
N VAL A 86 -1.31 -1.29 5.36
CA VAL A 86 -1.23 -2.67 4.90
C VAL A 86 -0.30 -2.76 3.70
N LEU A 87 0.76 -3.54 3.85
CA LEU A 87 1.72 -3.84 2.80
C LEU A 87 1.29 -5.14 2.11
N VAL A 88 0.80 -5.04 0.87
CA VAL A 88 0.26 -6.20 0.15
C VAL A 88 1.21 -6.58 -0.98
N SER A 89 1.70 -7.82 -0.94
CA SER A 89 2.43 -8.39 -2.07
C SER A 89 1.47 -9.04 -3.06
N VAL A 90 1.63 -8.74 -4.35
CA VAL A 90 0.74 -9.19 -5.44
C VAL A 90 1.51 -9.97 -6.51
N MET A 91 0.78 -10.58 -7.46
CA MET A 91 1.33 -11.35 -8.59
C MET A 91 2.07 -12.65 -8.20
N TRP A 92 1.68 -13.28 -7.09
CA TRP A 92 2.28 -14.53 -6.59
C TRP A 92 2.20 -15.70 -7.57
N GLN A 93 1.20 -15.73 -8.45
CA GLN A 93 1.04 -16.72 -9.51
C GLN A 93 2.09 -16.63 -10.62
N LYS A 94 2.88 -15.53 -10.67
CA LYS A 94 3.90 -15.30 -11.71
C LYS A 94 5.31 -15.72 -11.27
N VAL A 95 5.47 -16.21 -10.04
CA VAL A 95 6.76 -16.66 -9.51
C VAL A 95 6.64 -18.05 -8.90
N LYS A 96 7.75 -18.78 -8.84
CA LYS A 96 7.78 -20.02 -8.07
C LYS A 96 7.62 -19.71 -6.57
N PRO A 97 6.95 -20.58 -5.78
CA PRO A 97 6.67 -20.31 -4.37
C PRO A 97 7.93 -19.99 -3.53
N ASP A 98 9.01 -20.73 -3.72
CA ASP A 98 10.31 -20.55 -3.06
C ASP A 98 10.94 -19.19 -3.37
N VAL A 99 10.87 -18.77 -4.64
CA VAL A 99 11.34 -17.45 -5.09
C VAL A 99 10.50 -16.34 -4.46
N GLY A 100 9.17 -16.48 -4.45
CA GLY A 100 8.26 -15.52 -3.84
C GLY A 100 8.50 -15.37 -2.33
N ILE A 101 8.67 -16.48 -1.61
CA ILE A 101 8.97 -16.49 -0.18
C ILE A 101 10.31 -15.78 0.10
N THR A 102 11.34 -16.08 -0.69
CA THR A 102 12.66 -15.45 -0.54
C THR A 102 12.58 -13.94 -0.73
N ARG A 103 11.83 -13.48 -1.75
CA ARG A 103 11.66 -12.05 -2.02
C ARG A 103 10.83 -11.34 -0.96
N GLU A 104 9.76 -11.96 -0.47
CA GLU A 104 8.98 -11.38 0.63
C GLU A 104 9.83 -11.27 1.90
N GLY A 105 10.71 -12.24 2.16
CA GLY A 105 11.72 -12.16 3.21
C GLY A 105 12.64 -10.94 3.05
N GLY A 106 13.10 -10.67 1.83
CA GLY A 106 13.87 -9.46 1.50
C GLY A 106 13.10 -8.16 1.75
N LEU A 107 11.81 -8.11 1.39
CA LEU A 107 10.94 -6.96 1.66
C LEU A 107 10.77 -6.73 3.16
N ARG A 108 10.42 -7.78 3.90
CA ARG A 108 10.21 -7.78 5.36
C ARG A 108 11.44 -7.29 6.12
N ASN A 109 12.62 -7.79 5.75
CA ASN A 109 13.88 -7.47 6.43
C ASN A 109 14.56 -6.20 5.89
N GLY A 110 14.05 -5.61 4.81
CA GLY A 110 14.60 -4.41 4.19
C GLY A 110 13.59 -3.26 4.19
N PRO A 111 13.03 -2.87 3.02
CA PRO A 111 12.21 -1.67 2.86
C PRO A 111 11.00 -1.59 3.79
N TRP A 112 10.39 -2.73 4.11
CA TRP A 112 9.17 -2.76 4.92
C TRP A 112 9.48 -2.78 6.42
N LYS A 113 10.70 -3.14 6.81
CA LYS A 113 11.05 -3.36 8.22
C LYS A 113 10.62 -2.21 9.12
N ILE A 114 10.95 -0.97 8.74
CA ILE A 114 10.62 0.19 9.58
C ILE A 114 9.11 0.40 9.75
N LEU A 115 8.29 0.05 8.75
CA LEU A 115 6.85 0.14 8.86
C LEU A 115 6.28 -0.97 9.74
N LEU A 116 6.82 -2.18 9.60
CA LEU A 116 6.44 -3.32 10.44
C LEU A 116 6.78 -3.05 11.90
N ASP A 117 7.97 -2.51 12.17
CA ASP A 117 8.40 -2.12 13.52
C ASP A 117 7.44 -1.06 14.14
N LYS A 118 6.76 -0.27 13.30
CA LYS A 118 5.74 0.73 13.70
C LYS A 118 4.30 0.19 13.70
N GLY A 119 4.10 -1.10 13.43
CA GLY A 119 2.80 -1.78 13.56
C GLY A 119 2.01 -1.93 12.27
N SER A 120 2.59 -1.66 11.10
CA SER A 120 1.95 -2.01 9.82
C SER A 120 1.85 -3.53 9.64
N ARG A 121 0.83 -3.98 8.90
CA ARG A 121 0.61 -5.42 8.62
C ARG A 121 1.00 -5.78 7.19
N ILE A 122 1.30 -7.06 6.96
CA ILE A 122 1.55 -7.61 5.62
C ILE A 122 0.42 -8.56 5.24
N ASP A 123 0.03 -8.50 3.97
CA ASP A 123 -0.85 -9.48 3.34
C ASP A 123 -0.29 -9.91 1.96
N ARG A 124 -0.85 -10.97 1.41
CA ARG A 124 -0.54 -11.49 0.07
C ARG A 124 -1.83 -11.55 -0.72
N LEU A 125 -1.87 -10.97 -1.91
CA LEU A 125 -2.98 -11.17 -2.84
C LEU A 125 -2.48 -12.00 -4.02
N GLY A 126 -2.83 -13.29 -4.01
CA GLY A 126 -2.39 -14.25 -5.03
C GLY A 126 -3.29 -14.20 -6.25
N ASN A 127 -4.48 -14.77 -6.11
CA ASN A 127 -5.48 -14.80 -7.16
C ASN A 127 -6.34 -13.55 -6.97
N ALA A 128 -6.64 -12.80 -8.03
CA ALA A 128 -7.44 -11.57 -7.95
C ALA A 128 -8.93 -11.85 -7.68
N GLU A 129 -9.24 -12.83 -6.82
CA GLU A 129 -10.58 -13.16 -6.36
C GLU A 129 -11.11 -11.99 -5.53
N PRO A 130 -12.17 -11.30 -5.97
CA PRO A 130 -12.65 -10.09 -5.29
C PRO A 130 -13.06 -10.34 -3.83
N ARG A 131 -13.51 -11.56 -3.53
CA ARG A 131 -13.88 -11.97 -2.17
C ARG A 131 -12.69 -12.01 -1.22
N GLU A 132 -11.54 -12.39 -1.75
CA GLU A 132 -10.30 -12.50 -1.00
C GLU A 132 -9.72 -11.14 -0.64
N ALA A 133 -9.90 -10.13 -1.49
CA ALA A 133 -9.37 -8.79 -1.25
C ALA A 133 -9.99 -8.09 -0.02
N TRP A 134 -11.19 -8.49 0.41
CA TRP A 134 -11.86 -7.85 1.55
C TRP A 134 -11.11 -8.00 2.87
N ARG A 135 -10.38 -9.11 3.08
CA ARG A 135 -9.55 -9.32 4.28
C ARG A 135 -8.52 -8.21 4.49
N ILE A 136 -8.07 -7.57 3.40
CA ILE A 136 -7.09 -6.48 3.44
C ILE A 136 -7.70 -5.24 4.08
N ILE A 137 -9.02 -5.04 3.96
CA ILE A 137 -9.76 -3.86 4.41
C ILE A 137 -10.43 -4.10 5.79
N GLU A 138 -10.51 -5.36 6.23
CA GLU A 138 -11.04 -5.71 7.55
C GLU A 138 -10.15 -5.28 8.72
#